data_AF-A0A0S8JS31-F1
#
_entry.id   AF-A0A0S8JS31-F1
#
_cell.length_a   1.000
_cell.length_b   1.000
_cell.length_c   1.000
_cell.angle_alpha   90.00
_cell.angle_beta   90.00
_cell.angle_gamma   90.00
#
_symmetry.space_group_name_H-M   'P 1'
#
loop_
_entity.id
_entity.type
_entity.pdbx_description
1 polymer ?
#
loop_
_entity_poly.entity_id
_entity_poly.type
_entity_poly.pdbx_seq_one_letter_code
_entity_poly.pdbx_strand_id
1 'polypeptide(L)'
;MCTQITATEIVRQRDGDGLVWMKCLVCGHIFPSRWESAEEREEGGSQVYSLPAREYSPAHTFAVGDRIFHKAWNDTGVVLSKRPSGQGRSAITVRFHRLGQKTLAARA
;
A
#
# COMPACT_ATOMS: atom_id res chain seq x y z
N MET A 1 -20.05 -12.18 11.59
CA MET A 1 -18.90 -12.89 11.00
C MET A 1 -18.22 -11.93 10.04
N CYS A 2 -16.90 -11.74 10.14
CA CYS A 2 -16.20 -10.69 9.38
C CYS A 2 -15.77 -11.24 8.01
N THR A 3 -16.33 -10.69 6.93
CA THR A 3 -16.19 -11.23 5.57
C THR A 3 -14.88 -10.83 4.86
N GLN A 4 -14.11 -9.90 5.44
CA GLN A 4 -12.86 -9.43 4.85
C GLN A 4 -11.81 -9.25 5.96
N ILE A 5 -10.90 -10.22 6.06
CA ILE A 5 -9.78 -10.19 6.99
C ILE A 5 -8.63 -9.52 6.25
N THR A 6 -8.47 -8.20 6.45
CA THR A 6 -7.45 -7.41 5.73
C THR A 6 -6.29 -6.97 6.62
N ALA A 7 -6.45 -7.04 7.95
CA ALA A 7 -5.44 -6.60 8.92
C ALA A 7 -5.35 -7.59 10.08
N THR A 8 -4.19 -8.22 10.23
CA THR A 8 -3.94 -9.29 11.21
C THR A 8 -2.59 -9.13 11.89
N GLU A 9 -2.55 -9.41 13.19
CA GLU A 9 -1.32 -9.47 13.99
C GLU A 9 -1.09 -10.92 14.46
N ILE A 10 0.16 -11.39 14.40
CA ILE A 10 0.52 -12.75 14.82
C ILE A 10 0.59 -12.77 16.36
N VAL A 11 -0.24 -13.59 16.99
CA VAL A 11 -0.31 -13.71 18.45
C VAL A 11 0.70 -14.73 18.97
N ARG A 12 0.86 -15.85 18.24
CA ARG A 12 1.86 -16.89 18.55
C ARG A 12 2.27 -17.68 17.32
N GLN A 13 3.57 -17.91 17.18
CA GLN A 13 4.16 -18.89 16.26
C GLN A 13 4.52 -20.15 17.06
N ARG A 14 4.11 -21.33 16.57
CA ARG A 14 4.70 -22.61 16.99
C ARG A 14 5.62 -23.06 15.87
N ASP A 15 6.91 -23.12 16.14
CA ASP A 15 7.89 -23.70 15.23
C ASP A 15 7.56 -25.19 15.02
N GLY A 16 7.48 -25.63 13.76
CA GLY A 16 7.37 -27.03 13.38
C GLY A 16 6.18 -27.40 12.47
N ASP A 17 5.03 -26.75 12.59
CA ASP A 17 3.79 -27.18 11.89
C ASP A 17 3.25 -26.17 10.86
N GLY A 18 3.86 -24.98 10.77
CA GLY A 18 3.40 -23.89 9.89
C GLY A 18 2.07 -23.26 10.30
N LEU A 19 1.50 -23.65 11.45
CA LEU A 19 0.26 -23.09 11.97
C LEU A 19 0.56 -21.82 12.80
N VAL A 20 0.05 -20.68 12.35
CA VAL A 20 0.15 -19.41 13.06
C VAL A 20 -1.22 -18.94 13.52
N TRP A 21 -1.30 -18.42 14.74
CA TRP A 21 -2.54 -17.84 15.27
C TRP A 21 -2.52 -16.34 15.02
N MET A 22 -3.48 -15.87 14.24
CA MET A 22 -3.60 -14.47 13.86
C MET A 22 -4.82 -13.84 14.52
N LYS A 23 -4.64 -12.63 15.06
CA LYS A 23 -5.72 -11.81 15.58
C LYS A 23 -6.10 -10.79 14.51
N CYS A 24 -7.36 -10.81 14.10
CA CYS A 24 -7.93 -9.75 13.28
C CYS A 24 -7.93 -8.44 14.07
N LEU A 25 -7.28 -7.41 13.56
CA LEU A 25 -7.24 -6.09 14.21
C LEU A 25 -8.54 -5.30 14.04
N VAL A 26 -9.41 -5.73 13.13
CA VAL A 26 -10.70 -5.09 12.87
C VAL A 26 -11.77 -5.56 13.85
N CYS A 27 -11.83 -6.87 14.13
CA CYS A 27 -12.87 -7.45 15.00
C CYS A 27 -12.33 -8.14 16.25
N GLY A 28 -11.00 -8.18 16.43
CA GLY A 28 -10.35 -8.82 17.57
C GLY A 28 -10.38 -10.36 17.55
N HIS A 29 -10.99 -10.98 16.55
CA HIS A 29 -11.15 -12.43 16.47
C HIS A 29 -9.82 -13.12 16.18
N ILE A 30 -9.50 -14.16 16.93
CA ILE A 30 -8.28 -14.94 16.76
C ILE A 30 -8.61 -16.20 15.99
N PHE A 31 -7.88 -16.46 14.91
CA PHE A 31 -8.10 -17.62 14.04
C PHE A 31 -6.77 -18.24 13.62
N PRO A 32 -6.73 -19.57 13.36
CA PRO A 32 -5.55 -20.23 12.86
C PRO A 32 -5.41 -20.01 11.35
N SER A 33 -4.19 -19.72 10.89
CA SER A 33 -3.84 -19.69 9.47
C SER A 33 -2.55 -20.46 9.24
N ARG A 34 -2.40 -21.06 8.07
CA ARG A 34 -1.13 -21.68 7.67
C ARG A 34 -0.22 -20.61 7.06
N TRP A 35 1.01 -20.54 7.55
CA TRP A 35 2.06 -19.71 6.95
C TRP A 35 2.63 -20.48 5.76
N GLU A 36 2.18 -20.15 4.56
CA GLU A 36 2.76 -20.66 3.33
C GLU A 36 3.87 -19.68 2.92
N SER A 37 5.13 -20.13 2.95
CA SER A 37 6.26 -19.37 2.42
C SER A 37 5.93 -18.92 1.00
N ALA A 38 6.10 -17.62 0.75
CA ALA A 38 5.70 -16.95 -0.47
C ALA A 38 6.53 -17.40 -1.67
N GLU A 39 6.21 -18.54 -2.27
CA GLU A 39 6.71 -18.90 -3.60
C GLU A 39 5.64 -19.31 -4.61
N GLU A 40 4.36 -19.41 -4.24
CA GLU A 40 3.32 -19.65 -5.27
C GLU A 40 1.96 -19.11 -4.84
N ARG A 41 1.78 -17.79 -5.02
CA ARG A 41 0.47 -17.17 -5.31
C ARG A 41 0.68 -15.97 -6.22
N GLU A 42 0.60 -16.26 -7.52
CA GLU A 42 0.04 -15.33 -8.51
C GLU A 42 -1.35 -14.89 -8.02
N GLU A 43 -1.70 -13.64 -8.34
CA GLU A 43 -2.91 -12.88 -7.98
C GLU A 43 -2.87 -12.11 -6.64
N GLY A 44 -2.49 -10.82 -6.75
CA GLY A 44 -3.13 -9.74 -5.97
C GLY A 44 -2.41 -9.20 -4.73
N GLY A 45 -1.22 -9.69 -4.39
CA GLY A 45 -0.45 -9.21 -3.24
C GLY A 45 0.58 -8.17 -3.64
N SER A 46 0.24 -6.88 -3.61
CA SER A 46 1.23 -5.81 -3.81
C SER A 46 2.26 -5.85 -2.67
N GLN A 47 3.43 -6.44 -2.93
CA GLN A 47 4.62 -6.30 -2.10
C GLN A 47 4.90 -4.81 -1.91
N VAL A 48 4.54 -4.27 -0.75
CA VAL A 48 4.94 -2.91 -0.35
C VAL A 48 6.40 -2.99 0.09
N TYR A 49 7.30 -3.03 -0.89
CA TYR A 49 8.65 -2.54 -0.67
C TYR A 49 8.48 -1.14 -0.10
N SER A 50 8.97 -0.91 1.11
CA SER A 50 9.00 0.41 1.74
C SER A 50 10.01 1.26 0.98
N LEU A 51 9.63 1.69 -0.23
CA LEU A 51 10.43 2.55 -1.07
C LEU A 51 10.54 3.91 -0.35
N PRO A 52 11.74 4.52 -0.32
CA PRO A 52 11.93 5.84 0.26
C PRO A 52 11.00 6.84 -0.43
N ALA A 53 10.37 7.72 0.35
CA ALA A 53 9.46 8.73 -0.18
C ALA A 53 10.21 9.62 -1.18
N ARG A 54 9.79 9.58 -2.45
CA ARG A 54 10.42 10.37 -3.53
C ARG A 54 9.87 11.79 -3.48
N GLU A 55 10.72 12.79 -3.73
CA GLU A 55 10.22 14.16 -3.86
C GLU A 55 9.29 14.26 -5.08
N TYR A 56 8.11 14.86 -4.88
CA TYR A 56 7.18 15.12 -5.96
C TYR A 56 7.74 16.18 -6.91
N SER A 57 7.79 15.82 -8.20
CA SER A 57 8.14 16.72 -9.29
C SER A 57 7.23 16.43 -10.49
N PRO A 58 6.66 17.46 -11.14
CA PRO A 58 5.82 17.27 -12.33
C PRO A 58 6.61 16.70 -13.53
N ALA A 59 7.95 16.76 -13.48
CA ALA A 59 8.81 16.15 -14.49
C ALA A 59 9.08 14.66 -14.25
N HIS A 60 8.69 14.12 -13.10
CA HIS A 60 8.87 12.71 -12.77
C HIS A 60 7.62 11.89 -13.10
N THR A 61 7.85 10.61 -13.39
CA THR A 61 6.80 9.61 -13.56
C THR A 61 6.69 8.78 -12.27
N PHE A 62 5.47 8.56 -11.82
CA PHE A 62 5.15 7.84 -10.58
C PHE A 62 4.26 6.63 -10.88
N ALA A 63 4.42 5.58 -10.08
CA ALA A 63 3.57 4.39 -10.12
C ALA A 63 2.51 4.42 -9.01
N VAL A 64 1.42 3.67 -9.19
CA VAL A 64 0.45 3.43 -8.11
C VAL A 64 1.15 2.63 -7.00
N GLY A 65 1.02 3.07 -5.76
CA GLY A 65 1.74 2.53 -4.61
C GLY A 65 3.00 3.32 -4.21
N ASP A 66 3.50 4.21 -5.07
CA ASP A 66 4.67 5.03 -4.74
C ASP A 66 4.37 6.01 -3.60
N ARG A 67 5.35 6.18 -2.69
CA ARG A 67 5.33 7.26 -1.71
C ARG A 67 5.99 8.50 -2.28
N ILE A 68 5.29 9.62 -2.13
CA ILE A 68 5.73 10.92 -2.60
C ILE A 68 5.64 11.97 -1.51
N PHE A 69 6.68 12.78 -1.41
CA PHE A 69 6.77 13.92 -0.52
C PHE A 69 6.58 15.21 -1.31
N HIS A 70 5.59 16.01 -0.92
CA HIS A 70 5.31 17.29 -1.57
C HIS A 70 5.90 18.43 -0.75
N LYS A 71 7.05 18.98 -1.20
CA LYS A 71 7.80 20.01 -0.45
C LYS A 71 6.97 21.25 -0.09
N ALA A 72 6.15 21.75 -1.01
CA ALA A 72 5.31 22.93 -0.74
C ALA A 72 4.23 22.69 0.33
N TRP A 73 3.87 21.44 0.56
CA TRP A 73 2.85 21.03 1.54
C TRP A 73 3.48 20.45 2.80
N ASN A 74 4.79 20.17 2.75
CA ASN A 74 5.53 19.46 3.78
C ASN A 74 4.77 18.21 4.26
N ASP A 75 4.21 17.47 3.31
CA ASP A 75 3.36 16.31 3.56
C ASP A 75 3.75 15.16 2.64
N THR A 76 3.60 13.94 3.17
CA THR A 76 3.91 12.70 2.46
C THR A 76 2.61 11.97 2.16
N GLY A 77 2.49 11.45 0.95
CA GLY A 77 1.34 10.72 0.50
C GLY A 77 1.69 9.50 -0.33
N VAL A 78 0.70 8.64 -0.54
CA VAL A 78 0.81 7.46 -1.41
C VAL A 78 -0.03 7.66 -2.67
N VAL A 79 0.51 7.29 -3.82
CA VAL A 79 -0.22 7.33 -5.09
C VAL A 79 -1.26 6.22 -5.09
N LEU A 80 -2.54 6.59 -5.14
CA LEU A 80 -3.68 5.67 -5.23
C LEU A 80 -4.02 5.29 -6.67
N SER A 81 -3.81 6.21 -7.61
CA SER A 81 -4.19 6.01 -9.01
C SER A 81 -3.39 6.93 -9.93
N LYS A 82 -3.13 6.48 -11.15
CA LYS A 82 -2.56 7.27 -12.25
C LYS A 82 -3.51 7.22 -13.43
N ARG A 83 -3.78 8.38 -14.04
CA ARG A 83 -4.58 8.53 -15.25
C ARG A 83 -3.74 9.28 -16.28
N PRO A 84 -3.59 8.81 -17.52
CA PRO A 84 -2.97 9.61 -18.57
C PRO A 84 -3.86 10.83 -18.85
N SER A 85 -3.25 12.00 -18.96
CA SER A 85 -3.91 13.23 -19.40
C SER A 85 -3.25 13.60 -20.72
N GLY A 86 -4.00 13.68 -21.82
CA GLY A 86 -3.44 13.90 -23.16
C GLY A 86 -2.38 15.02 -23.22
N GLN A 87 -1.46 14.94 -24.19
CA GLN A 87 -0.22 15.74 -24.29
C GLN A 87 0.95 15.33 -23.37
N GLY A 88 1.20 14.02 -23.18
CA GLY A 88 2.41 13.55 -22.50
C GLY A 88 2.46 13.85 -21.00
N ARG A 89 1.31 14.17 -20.39
CA ARG A 89 1.15 14.38 -18.95
C ARG A 89 0.34 13.23 -18.36
N SER A 90 0.46 13.02 -17.06
CA SER A 90 -0.42 12.14 -16.32
C SER A 90 -0.96 12.86 -15.09
N ALA A 91 -2.17 12.53 -14.69
CA ALA A 91 -2.75 12.96 -13.42
C ALA A 91 -2.60 11.80 -12.43
N ILE A 92 -1.90 12.01 -11.33
CA ILE A 92 -1.80 11.06 -10.23
C ILE A 92 -2.70 11.51 -9.09
N THR A 93 -3.44 10.57 -8.53
CA THR A 93 -4.24 10.79 -7.32
C THR A 93 -3.46 10.27 -6.14
N VAL A 94 -3.25 11.12 -5.16
CA VAL A 94 -2.33 10.90 -4.04
C VAL A 94 -3.07 11.14 -2.75
N ARG A 95 -2.99 10.20 -1.82
CA ARG A 95 -3.53 10.38 -0.47
C ARG A 95 -2.41 10.80 0.46
N PHE A 96 -2.40 12.08 0.77
CA PHE A 96 -1.54 12.70 1.76
C PHE A 96 -2.01 12.42 3.18
N HIS A 97 -1.07 12.37 4.11
CA HIS A 97 -1.35 12.02 5.50
C HIS A 97 -2.15 13.13 6.21
N ARG A 98 -1.80 14.40 6.01
CA ARG A 98 -2.47 15.55 6.65
C ARG A 98 -3.53 16.18 5.75
N LEU A 99 -3.26 16.25 4.45
CA LEU A 99 -4.12 16.94 3.48
C LEU A 99 -5.21 16.06 2.85
N GLY A 100 -5.18 14.75 3.09
CA GLY A 100 -6.11 13.81 2.48
C GLY A 100 -5.84 13.59 0.99
N GLN A 101 -6.88 13.32 0.20
CA GLN A 101 -6.72 12.99 -1.22
C GLN A 101 -6.57 14.25 -2.09
N LYS A 102 -5.52 14.28 -2.91
CA LYS A 102 -5.22 15.36 -3.86
C LYS A 102 -4.82 14.79 -5.21
N THR A 103 -5.17 15.50 -6.27
CA THR A 103 -4.76 15.15 -7.64
C THR A 103 -3.64 16.08 -8.07
N LEU A 104 -2.56 15.50 -8.58
CA LEU A 104 -1.35 16.18 -9.02
C LEU A 104 -1.06 15.85 -10.48
N ALA A 105 -0.41 16.78 -11.19
CA ALA A 105 0.05 16.56 -12.55
C ALA A 105 1.49 16.04 -12.54
N ALA A 106 1.71 14.89 -13.14
CA ALA A 106 3.00 14.23 -13.30
C ALA A 106 3.33 14.06 -14.79
N ARG A 107 4.55 13.61 -15.08
CA ARG A 107 4.92 13.19 -16.44
C ARG A 107 4.25 11.85 -16.76
N ALA A 108 3.80 11.68 -17.99
CA ALA A 108 3.20 10.41 -18.45
C ALA A 108 4.20 9.26 -18.34
#